data_AF-A0A7V9QES9-F1
#
_entry.id   AF-A0A7V9QES9-F1
#
_cell.length_a   1.000
_cell.length_b   1.000
_cell.length_c   1.000
_cell.angle_alpha   90.00
_cell.angle_beta   90.00
_cell.angle_gamma   90.00
#
_symmetry.space_group_name_H-M   'P 1'
#
loop_
_entity.id
_entity.type
_entity.pdbx_description
1 polymer ?
#
loop_
_entity_poly.entity_id
_entity_poly.type
_entity_poly.pdbx_seq_one_letter_code
_entity_poly.pdbx_strand_id
1 'polypeptide(L)' 'ALMDERQVRVVEHRFFAGLTAVETAEIMGLSLPTVERDWRSARAWLARELQPVESS' A
#
# COMPACT_ATOMS: atom_id res chain seq x y z
N ALA A 1 6.33 12.94 1.81
CA ALA A 1 6.05 12.38 0.48
C ALA A 1 4.56 12.15 0.37
N LEU A 2 3.92 12.58 -0.73
CA LEU A 2 2.51 12.29 -0.99
C LEU A 2 2.44 10.90 -1.64
N MET A 3 1.56 10.01 -1.17
CA MET A 3 1.33 8.72 -1.84
C MET A 3 0.66 8.94 -3.20
N ASP A 4 1.05 8.17 -4.21
CA ASP A 4 0.34 8.17 -5.49
C ASP A 4 -0.97 7.36 -5.42
N GLU A 5 -1.91 7.65 -6.31
CA GLU A 5 -3.22 6.98 -6.33
C GLU A 5 -3.14 5.45 -6.43
N ARG A 6 -2.09 4.93 -7.07
CA ARG A 6 -1.92 3.49 -7.24
C ARG A 6 -1.51 2.84 -5.93
N GLN A 7 -0.60 3.47 -5.18
CA GLN A 7 -0.21 3.05 -3.84
C GLN A 7 -1.39 3.09 -2.86
N VAL A 8 -2.25 4.11 -2.95
CA VAL A 8 -3.48 4.19 -2.14
C VAL A 8 -4.39 3.00 -2.42
N ARG A 9 -4.68 2.72 -3.71
CA ARG A 9 -5.49 1.55 -4.09
C ARG A 9 -4.87 0.24 -3.62
N VAL A 10 -3.55 0.07 -3.69
CA VAL A 10 -2.88 -1.12 -3.16
C VAL A 10 -3.10 -1.27 -1.65
N VAL A 11 -3.12 -0.19 -0.87
CA VAL A 11 -3.45 -0.24 0.56
C VAL A 11 -4.91 -0.65 0.78
N GLU A 12 -5.84 -0.08 0.01
CA GLU A 12 -7.26 -0.43 0.10
C GLU A 12 -7.50 -1.93 -0.11
N HIS A 13 -6.94 -2.49 -1.18
CA HIS A 13 -7.11 -3.90 -1.51
C HIS A 13 -6.46 -4.80 -0.46
N ARG A 14 -5.21 -4.50 -0.07
CA ARG A 14 -4.42 -5.41 0.77
C ARG A 14 -4.70 -5.31 2.26
N PHE A 15 -5.02 -4.11 2.74
CA PHE A 15 -5.18 -3.86 4.17
C PHE A 15 -6.66 -3.84 4.57
N PHE A 16 -7.51 -3.15 3.81
CA PHE A 16 -8.93 -3.03 4.16
C PHE A 16 -9.79 -4.15 3.57
N ALA A 17 -9.55 -4.57 2.31
CA ALA A 17 -10.28 -5.67 1.69
C ALA A 17 -9.67 -7.06 1.93
N GLY A 18 -8.46 -7.13 2.51
CA GLY A 18 -7.80 -8.39 2.87
C GLY A 18 -7.27 -9.22 1.70
N LEU A 19 -7.10 -8.61 0.52
CA LEU A 19 -6.67 -9.30 -0.69
C LEU A 19 -5.16 -9.61 -0.68
N THR A 20 -4.80 -10.69 -1.36
CA THR A 20 -3.41 -11.07 -1.61
C THR A 20 -2.76 -10.16 -2.66
N ALA A 21 -1.44 -10.26 -2.80
CA ALA A 21 -0.67 -9.54 -3.82
C ALA A 21 -1.11 -9.91 -5.25
N VAL A 22 -1.42 -11.18 -5.45
CA VAL A 22 -1.81 -11.75 -6.75
C VAL A 22 -3.20 -11.25 -7.13
N GLU A 23 -4.19 -11.39 -6.24
CA GLU A 23 -5.55 -10.90 -6.48
C GLU A 23 -5.57 -9.39 -6.70
N THR A 24 -4.77 -8.64 -5.95
CA THR A 24 -4.63 -7.18 -6.16
C THR A 24 -4.06 -6.87 -7.55
N ALA A 25 -3.06 -7.63 -8.00
CA ALA A 25 -2.46 -7.45 -9.32
C ALA A 25 -3.47 -7.74 -10.44
N GLU A 26 -4.26 -8.81 -10.30
CA GLU A 26 -5.31 -9.17 -11.24
C GLU A 26 -6.41 -8.10 -11.33
N ILE A 27 -6.94 -7.64 -10.18
CA ILE A 27 -7.99 -6.62 -10.12
C ILE A 27 -7.51 -5.28 -10.68
N MET A 28 -6.26 -4.91 -10.40
CA MET A 28 -5.70 -3.63 -10.86
C MET A 28 -5.15 -3.67 -12.29
N GLY A 29 -5.10 -4.84 -12.94
CA GLY A 29 -4.50 -5.00 -14.26
C GLY A 29 -2.99 -4.71 -14.28
N LEU A 30 -2.29 -5.06 -13.19
CA LEU A 30 -0.86 -4.80 -12.99
C LEU A 30 -0.07 -6.10 -12.91
N SER A 31 1.25 -6.01 -13.09
CA SER A 31 2.14 -7.13 -12.77
C SER A 31 2.28 -7.27 -11.25
N LEU A 32 2.42 -8.52 -10.77
CA LEU A 32 2.70 -8.80 -9.35
C LEU A 32 3.92 -8.00 -8.83
N PRO A 33 5.07 -7.92 -9.53
CA PRO A 33 6.20 -7.09 -9.09
C PRO A 33 5.86 -5.60 -8.92
N THR A 34 4.97 -5.06 -9.78
CA THR A 34 4.51 -3.66 -9.66
C THR A 34 3.75 -3.47 -8.36
N VAL A 35 2.78 -4.35 -8.06
CA VAL A 35 1.99 -4.30 -6.83
C VAL A 35 2.87 -4.47 -5.59
N GLU A 36 3.84 -5.38 -5.61
CA GLU A 36 4.77 -5.56 -4.49
C GLU A 36 5.65 -4.34 -4.24
N ARG A 37 6.09 -3.67 -5.32
CA ARG A 37 6.86 -2.42 -5.21
C ARG A 37 6.02 -1.30 -4.62
N ASP A 38 4.81 -1.10 -5.12
CA ASP A 38 3.91 -0.07 -4.62
C ASP A 38 3.51 -0.34 -3.17
N TRP A 39 3.26 -1.62 -2.83
CA TRP A 39 2.98 -2.03 -1.44
C TRP A 39 4.14 -1.76 -0.49
N ARG A 40 5.39 -2.00 -0.93
CA ARG A 40 6.58 -1.70 -0.13
C ARG A 40 6.68 -0.21 0.17
N SER A 41 6.50 0.64 -0.84
CA SER A 41 6.51 2.10 -0.66
C SER A 41 5.37 2.57 0.23
N ALA A 42 4.15 2.06 0.01
CA ALA A 42 2.98 2.39 0.81
C ALA A 42 3.15 2.01 2.29
N ARG A 43 3.65 0.80 2.59
CA ARG A 43 3.91 0.37 3.97
C ARG A 43 4.99 1.22 4.64
N ALA A 44 6.06 1.57 3.93
CA ALA A 44 7.10 2.43 4.48
C ALA A 44 6.56 3.83 4.83
N TRP A 45 5.68 4.37 3.97
CA TRP A 45 5.01 5.63 4.26
C TRP A 45 4.07 5.51 5.47
N LEU A 46 3.18 4.50 5.51
CA LEU A 46 2.25 4.28 6.61
C LEU A 46 2.99 4.10 7.94
N ALA A 47 4.06 3.32 7.95
CA ALA A 47 4.86 3.10 9.15
C ALA A 47 5.44 4.41 9.72
N ARG A 48 5.79 5.37 8.86
CA ARG A 48 6.30 6.69 9.24
C ARG A 48 5.19 7.59 9.79
N GLU A 49 4.01 7.59 9.17
CA GLU A 49 2.89 8.46 9.56
C GLU A 49 2.14 7.95 10.79
N LEU A 50 2.14 6.64 11.04
CA LEU A 50 1.51 6.03 12.21
C LEU A 50 2.46 5.97 13.43
N GLN A 51 3.67 6.53 13.33
CA GLN A 51 4.51 6.74 14.51
C GLN A 51 3.72 7.61 15.50
N PRO A 52 3.69 7.25 16.80
CA PRO A 52 3.11 8.11 17.81
C PRO A 52 3.78 9.48 17.72
N VAL A 53 2.98 10.55 17.63
CA VAL A 53 3.51 11.89 17.89
C VAL A 53 3.78 11.91 19.39
N GLU A 54 5.05 11.85 19.80
CA GLU A 54 5.42 11.97 21.20
C GLU A 54 4.76 13.24 21.74
N SER A 55 3.72 13.06 22.54
CA SER A 55 3.03 14.14 23.23
C SER A 55 3.88 14.45 24.45
N SER A 56 4.71 15.48 24.32
CA SER A 56 5.41 16.08 25.45
C SER A 56 4.46 16.80 26.39
#